data_AF-A0A124IDW6-F1
#
_entry.id   AF-A0A124IDW6-F1
#
_cell.length_a   1.000
_cell.length_b   1.000
_cell.length_c   1.000
_cell.angle_alpha   90.00
_cell.angle_beta   90.00
_cell.angle_gamma   90.00
#
_symmetry.space_group_name_H-M   'P 1'
#
loop_
_entity.id
_entity.type
_entity.pdbx_description
1 polymer ?
#
loop_
_entity_poly.entity_id
_entity_poly.type
_entity_poly.pdbx_seq_one_letter_code
_entity_poly.pdbx_strand_id
1 'polypeptide(L)'
;MDSYRLARQTLLGTLGLGQSNRDPLAEFAEHLVAALSGGQLAESRVQANYDLRSVDGEYVQVKYLANPLSDWPNEHTVRTIPGVDWYALVVYEAFAVTGVLAFPPDLTEICATLGKRHPAQSTSLQFTRRNWWTIRDNADAYRQLGMRIWVPPFL
;
A
#
# COMPACT_ATOMS: atom_id res chain seq x y z
N MET A 1 -26.16 -7.10 10.19
CA MET A 1 -25.04 -6.85 11.13
C MET A 1 -24.27 -8.13 11.44
N ASP A 2 -24.92 -9.25 11.74
CA ASP A 2 -24.21 -10.51 12.02
C ASP A 2 -23.41 -11.07 10.85
N SER A 3 -23.89 -10.95 9.61
CA SER A 3 -23.15 -11.35 8.41
C SER A 3 -21.82 -10.59 8.26
N TYR A 4 -21.84 -9.27 8.49
CA TYR A 4 -20.64 -8.44 8.50
C TYR A 4 -19.67 -8.87 9.62
N ARG A 5 -20.18 -9.04 10.84
CA ARG A 5 -19.38 -9.48 11.99
C ARG A 5 -18.72 -10.83 11.72
N LEU A 6 -19.47 -11.79 11.18
CA LEU A 6 -18.95 -13.11 10.83
C LEU A 6 -17.87 -13.04 9.75
N ALA A 7 -18.12 -12.32 8.65
CA ALA A 7 -17.14 -12.16 7.57
C ALA A 7 -15.83 -11.54 8.09
N ARG A 8 -15.94 -10.51 8.94
CA ARG A 8 -14.80 -9.88 9.62
C ARG A 8 -14.05 -10.87 10.51
N GLN A 9 -14.76 -11.62 11.35
CA GLN A 9 -14.15 -12.62 12.23
C GLN A 9 -13.45 -13.74 11.44
N THR A 10 -14.04 -14.18 10.32
CA THR A 10 -13.43 -15.18 9.44
C THR A 10 -12.13 -14.68 8.83
N LEU A 11 -12.13 -13.49 8.20
CA LEU A 11 -10.92 -12.92 7.60
C LEU A 11 -9.80 -12.75 8.64
N LEU A 12 -10.11 -12.11 9.76
CA LEU A 12 -9.13 -11.88 10.81
C LEU A 12 -8.67 -13.18 11.45
N GLY A 13 -9.55 -14.17 11.61
CA GLY A 13 -9.20 -15.51 12.08
C GLY A 13 -8.17 -16.19 11.18
N THR A 14 -8.34 -16.12 9.86
CA THR A 14 -7.37 -16.64 8.87
C THR A 14 -6.00 -15.98 9.00
N LEU A 15 -5.94 -14.70 9.38
CA LEU A 15 -4.69 -13.97 9.61
C LEU A 15 -4.09 -14.22 11.01
N GLY A 16 -4.74 -15.02 11.87
CA GLY A 16 -4.33 -15.20 13.27
C GLY A 16 -4.67 -13.99 14.17
N LEU A 17 -5.56 -13.12 13.71
CA LEU A 17 -5.93 -11.84 14.32
C LEU A 17 -7.39 -11.81 14.82
N GLY A 18 -7.98 -12.96 15.17
CA GLY A 18 -9.41 -13.09 15.47
C GLY A 18 -9.96 -12.19 16.59
N GLN A 19 -9.08 -11.57 17.40
CA GLN A 19 -9.44 -10.62 18.46
C GLN A 19 -9.15 -9.15 18.08
N SER A 20 -8.60 -8.88 16.90
CA SER A 20 -8.29 -7.51 16.48
C SER A 20 -9.57 -6.71 16.26
N ASN A 21 -9.55 -5.45 16.71
CA ASN A 21 -10.58 -4.44 16.43
C ASN A 21 -10.15 -3.46 15.34
N ARG A 22 -8.96 -3.62 14.73
CA ARG A 22 -8.50 -2.80 13.59
C ARG A 22 -9.32 -3.11 12.33
N ASP A 23 -9.19 -2.23 11.35
CA ASP A 23 -9.79 -2.45 10.04
C ASP A 23 -9.22 -3.73 9.39
N PRO A 24 -10.05 -4.71 9.00
CA PRO A 24 -9.57 -5.94 8.36
C PRO A 24 -8.80 -5.73 7.06
N LEU A 25 -9.09 -4.68 6.28
CA LEU A 25 -8.33 -4.39 5.05
C LEU A 25 -6.94 -3.84 5.35
N ALA A 26 -6.78 -3.08 6.43
CA ALA A 26 -5.46 -2.65 6.91
C ALA A 26 -4.63 -3.83 7.38
N GLU A 27 -5.21 -4.71 8.20
CA GLU A 27 -4.53 -5.91 8.69
C GLU A 27 -4.14 -6.83 7.51
N PHE A 28 -5.04 -7.06 6.56
CA PHE A 28 -4.72 -7.85 5.38
C PHE A 28 -3.64 -7.19 4.51
N ALA A 29 -3.67 -5.87 4.33
CA ALA A 29 -2.65 -5.14 3.58
C ALA A 29 -1.26 -5.31 4.20
N GLU A 30 -1.14 -5.18 5.52
CA GLU A 30 0.12 -5.38 6.24
C GLU A 30 0.68 -6.80 6.03
N HIS A 31 -0.16 -7.83 6.19
CA HIS A 31 0.23 -9.23 5.95
C HIS A 31 0.61 -9.50 4.49
N LEU A 32 -0.13 -8.93 3.54
CA LEU A 32 0.16 -9.08 2.11
C LEU A 32 1.51 -8.45 1.74
N VAL A 33 1.77 -7.22 2.18
CA VAL A 33 3.06 -6.56 1.90
C VAL A 33 4.22 -7.29 2.58
N ALA A 34 4.02 -7.81 3.79
CA ALA A 34 5.03 -8.64 4.45
C ALA A 34 5.35 -9.89 3.62
N ALA A 35 4.34 -10.61 3.13
CA ALA A 35 4.53 -11.77 2.27
C ALA A 35 5.27 -11.42 0.97
N LEU A 36 4.88 -10.34 0.29
CA LEU A 36 5.49 -9.90 -0.98
C LEU A 36 6.93 -9.40 -0.84
N SER A 37 7.28 -8.85 0.33
CA SER A 37 8.63 -8.35 0.63
C SER A 37 9.51 -9.37 1.37
N GLY A 38 8.97 -10.56 1.68
CA GLY A 38 9.59 -11.52 2.60
C GLY A 38 9.78 -10.98 4.03
N GLY A 39 9.18 -9.85 4.35
CA GLY A 39 9.39 -9.12 5.60
C GLY A 39 8.65 -9.69 6.80
N GLN A 40 8.89 -9.07 7.95
CA GLN A 40 8.24 -9.37 9.22
C GLN A 40 7.44 -8.16 9.69
N LEU A 41 6.21 -8.41 10.14
CA LEU A 41 5.38 -7.38 10.77
C LEU A 41 6.08 -6.82 12.01
N ALA A 42 5.86 -5.54 12.29
CA ALA A 42 6.32 -4.91 13.52
C ALA A 42 5.74 -5.65 14.74
N GLU A 43 6.58 -5.85 15.77
CA GLU A 43 6.16 -6.54 16.99
C GLU A 43 4.98 -5.84 17.68
N SER A 44 4.98 -4.51 17.63
CA SER A 44 3.92 -3.67 18.17
C SER A 44 2.99 -3.18 17.07
N ARG A 45 1.68 -3.43 17.22
CA ARG A 45 0.65 -2.89 16.31
C ARG A 45 0.46 -1.38 16.40
N VAL A 46 1.03 -0.74 17.42
CA VAL A 46 1.04 0.72 17.62
C VAL A 46 2.43 1.30 17.38
N GLN A 47 3.32 0.54 16.73
CA GLN A 47 4.62 1.02 16.32
C GLN A 47 4.47 2.30 15.49
N ALA A 48 5.24 3.32 15.87
CA ALA A 48 5.23 4.57 15.14
C ALA A 48 5.93 4.39 13.80
N ASN A 49 5.33 4.95 12.75
CA ASN A 49 5.89 5.21 11.42
C ASN A 49 6.14 4.00 10.51
N TYR A 50 6.23 2.77 10.99
CA TYR A 50 6.37 1.58 10.14
C TYR A 50 5.52 0.43 10.65
N ASP A 51 5.07 -0.42 9.73
CA ASP A 51 4.24 -1.59 10.05
C ASP A 51 5.00 -2.91 9.84
N LEU A 52 6.08 -2.90 9.06
CA LEU A 52 6.91 -4.09 8.84
C LEU A 52 8.36 -3.71 8.53
N ARG A 53 9.22 -4.71 8.67
CA ARG A 53 10.63 -4.66 8.27
C ARG A 53 10.89 -5.69 7.17
N SER A 54 11.49 -5.27 6.05
CA SER A 54 11.82 -6.19 4.94
C SER A 54 12.97 -7.13 5.31
N VAL A 55 13.22 -8.15 4.48
CA VAL A 55 14.39 -9.05 4.64
C VAL A 55 15.72 -8.32 4.63
N ASP A 56 15.80 -7.22 3.88
CA ASP A 56 16.99 -6.37 3.77
C ASP A 56 17.12 -5.39 4.94
N GLY A 57 16.20 -5.45 5.90
CA GLY A 57 16.20 -4.64 7.10
C GLY A 57 15.56 -3.26 6.95
N GLU A 58 14.92 -2.98 5.82
CA GLU A 58 14.27 -1.70 5.49
C GLU A 58 12.94 -1.55 6.22
N TYR A 59 12.60 -0.34 6.63
CA TYR A 59 11.32 -0.02 7.26
C TYR A 59 10.25 0.33 6.23
N VAL A 60 9.07 -0.28 6.37
CA VAL A 60 7.96 -0.10 5.44
C VAL A 60 6.71 0.33 6.20
N GLN A 61 6.13 1.46 5.80
CA GLN A 61 4.79 1.86 6.21
C GLN A 61 3.80 1.36 5.17
N VAL A 62 2.77 0.64 5.62
CA VAL A 62 1.68 0.14 4.80
C VAL A 62 0.44 1.01 5.00
N LYS A 63 -0.21 1.33 3.89
CA LYS A 63 -1.56 1.87 3.81
C LYS A 63 -2.34 1.13 2.73
N TYR A 64 -3.65 1.33 2.73
CA TYR A 64 -4.49 0.84 1.67
C TYR A 64 -5.34 1.96 1.07
N LEU A 65 -5.76 1.76 -0.17
CA LEU A 65 -6.74 2.58 -0.87
C LEU A 65 -7.84 1.67 -1.41
N ALA A 66 -9.05 1.80 -0.90
CA ALA A 66 -10.19 0.98 -1.31
C ALA A 66 -11.20 1.82 -2.09
N ASN A 67 -11.54 1.35 -3.29
CA ASN A 67 -12.49 2.00 -4.18
C ASN A 67 -13.41 0.98 -4.88
N PRO A 68 -14.57 1.42 -5.41
CA PRO A 68 -15.33 0.67 -6.40
C PRO A 68 -14.55 0.56 -7.74
N LEU A 69 -15.03 -0.28 -8.66
CA LEU A 69 -14.43 -0.42 -10.01
C LEU A 69 -14.60 0.83 -10.89
N SER A 70 -15.67 1.59 -10.67
CA SER A 70 -16.03 2.74 -11.48
C SER A 70 -15.34 4.01 -10.98
N ASP A 71 -16.08 4.86 -10.27
CA ASP A 71 -15.58 6.11 -9.75
C ASP A 71 -14.82 5.85 -8.46
N TRP A 72 -13.63 6.46 -8.34
CA TRP A 72 -12.84 6.42 -7.11
C TRP A 72 -13.23 7.63 -6.25
N PRO A 73 -14.15 7.49 -5.27
CA PRO A 73 -14.44 8.57 -4.33
C PRO A 73 -13.27 8.85 -3.40
N ASN A 74 -12.39 7.87 -3.19
CA ASN A 74 -11.23 7.98 -2.33
C ASN A 74 -9.96 8.18 -3.17
N GLU A 75 -9.20 9.20 -2.79
CA GLU A 75 -7.80 9.38 -3.21
C GLU A 75 -6.88 9.18 -2.01
N HIS A 76 -5.57 9.13 -2.25
CA HIS A 76 -4.61 8.88 -1.20
C HIS A 76 -3.39 9.80 -1.31
N THR A 77 -2.94 10.37 -0.20
CA THR A 77 -1.67 11.11 -0.20
C THR A 77 -0.54 10.17 0.19
N VAL A 78 0.31 9.86 -0.78
CA VAL A 78 1.61 9.24 -0.52
C VAL A 78 2.56 10.34 -0.04
N ARG A 79 3.33 10.06 1.01
CA ARG A 79 4.27 11.03 1.57
C ARG A 79 5.53 10.34 2.11
N THR A 80 6.65 11.04 2.08
CA THR A 80 7.87 10.62 2.77
C THR A 80 7.64 10.65 4.28
N ILE A 81 8.12 9.62 4.98
CA ILE A 81 8.07 9.53 6.44
C ILE A 81 9.51 9.37 6.93
N PRO A 82 10.00 10.22 7.86
CA PRO A 82 11.35 10.10 8.37
C PRO A 82 11.63 8.73 8.98
N GLY A 83 12.73 8.10 8.57
CA GLY A 83 13.13 6.77 9.03
C GLY A 83 12.36 5.60 8.40
N VAL A 84 11.56 5.86 7.37
CA VAL A 84 10.84 4.84 6.60
C VAL A 84 11.41 4.82 5.18
N ASP A 85 11.80 3.64 4.74
CA ASP A 85 12.40 3.43 3.43
C ASP A 85 11.33 3.26 2.34
N TRP A 86 10.17 2.70 2.69
CA TRP A 86 9.11 2.42 1.74
C TRP A 86 7.73 2.83 2.25
N TYR A 87 7.01 3.59 1.42
CA TYR A 87 5.58 3.80 1.59
C TYR A 87 4.82 2.82 0.70
N ALA A 88 4.31 1.73 1.27
CA ALA A 88 3.51 0.75 0.55
C ALA A 88 2.03 1.13 0.55
N LEU A 89 1.41 1.15 -0.62
CA LEU A 89 -0.01 1.37 -0.84
C LEU A 89 -0.63 0.15 -1.52
N VAL A 90 -1.54 -0.53 -0.82
CA VAL A 90 -2.34 -1.65 -1.35
C VAL A 90 -3.63 -1.11 -1.95
N VAL A 91 -3.84 -1.32 -3.24
CA VAL A 91 -5.02 -0.85 -3.97
C VAL A 91 -6.06 -1.97 -4.03
N TYR A 92 -7.25 -1.66 -3.52
CA TYR A 92 -8.42 -2.53 -3.62
C TYR A 92 -9.45 -1.91 -4.57
N GLU A 93 -9.91 -2.70 -5.54
CA GLU A 93 -11.05 -2.36 -6.41
C GLU A 93 -12.10 -3.48 -6.34
N ALA A 94 -13.34 -3.12 -5.99
CA ALA A 94 -14.45 -4.07 -5.81
C ALA A 94 -14.08 -5.33 -5.01
N PHE A 95 -13.53 -5.13 -3.81
CA PHE A 95 -13.15 -6.18 -2.85
C PHE A 95 -11.95 -7.06 -3.27
N ALA A 96 -11.31 -6.79 -4.40
CA ALA A 96 -10.10 -7.47 -4.84
C ALA A 96 -8.88 -6.55 -4.72
N VAL A 97 -7.72 -7.11 -4.36
CA VAL A 97 -6.46 -6.37 -4.50
C VAL A 97 -6.11 -6.31 -5.98
N THR A 98 -6.00 -5.11 -6.52
CA THR A 98 -5.60 -4.90 -7.92
C THR A 98 -4.14 -4.50 -8.09
N GLY A 99 -3.48 -4.08 -6.99
CA GLY A 99 -2.03 -3.93 -6.98
C GLY A 99 -1.46 -3.48 -5.64
N VAL A 100 -0.15 -3.56 -5.54
CA VAL A 100 0.65 -3.07 -4.42
C VAL A 100 1.77 -2.19 -4.98
N LEU A 101 1.87 -0.96 -4.49
CA LEU A 101 2.88 0.00 -4.89
C LEU A 101 3.73 0.38 -3.68
N ALA A 102 5.03 0.14 -3.69
CA ALA A 102 5.95 0.70 -2.69
C ALA A 102 6.72 1.87 -3.31
N PHE A 103 6.51 3.04 -2.73
CA PHE A 103 7.16 4.28 -3.15
C PHE A 103 8.44 4.50 -2.32
N PRO A 104 9.56 4.88 -2.97
CA PRO A 104 10.78 5.25 -2.27
C PRO A 104 10.63 6.61 -1.57
N PRO A 105 11.59 7.03 -0.73
CA PRO A 105 11.51 8.28 0.03
C PRO A 105 11.57 9.53 -0.86
N ASP A 106 12.25 9.46 -2.01
CA ASP A 106 12.29 10.53 -3.01
C ASP A 106 11.32 10.23 -4.16
N LEU A 107 10.35 11.13 -4.35
CA LEU A 107 9.29 11.00 -5.34
C LEU A 107 9.51 11.85 -6.60
N THR A 108 10.66 12.54 -6.72
CA THR A 108 10.89 13.56 -7.76
C THR A 108 10.63 13.03 -9.18
N GLU A 109 11.32 11.96 -9.58
CA GLU A 109 11.21 11.38 -10.93
C GLU A 109 9.85 10.73 -11.17
N ILE A 110 9.25 10.14 -10.13
CA ILE A 110 7.92 9.53 -10.20
C ILE A 110 6.86 10.62 -10.45
N CYS A 111 6.90 11.71 -9.68
CA CYS A 111 6.00 12.84 -9.84
C CYS A 111 6.17 13.50 -11.20
N ALA A 112 7.42 13.71 -11.65
CA ALA A 112 7.71 14.28 -12.96
C ALA A 112 7.13 13.42 -14.10
N THR A 113 7.33 12.10 -14.03
CA THR A 113 6.81 11.13 -15.01
C THR A 113 5.28 11.08 -15.01
N LEU A 114 4.65 11.25 -13.85
CA LEU A 114 3.19 11.37 -13.72
C LEU A 114 2.65 12.75 -14.14
N GLY A 115 3.50 13.67 -14.61
CA GLY A 115 3.15 15.02 -15.02
C GLY A 115 2.69 15.93 -13.87
N LYS A 116 3.03 15.58 -12.62
CA LYS A 116 2.66 16.36 -11.43
C LYS A 116 3.58 17.57 -11.31
N ARG A 117 3.02 18.72 -10.97
CA ARG A 117 3.76 19.98 -10.76
C ARG A 117 3.27 20.69 -9.51
N HIS A 118 4.04 20.62 -8.44
CA HIS A 118 3.80 21.30 -7.16
C HIS A 118 5.10 21.43 -6.34
N PRO A 119 5.16 22.30 -5.31
CA PRO A 119 6.40 22.54 -4.56
C PRO A 119 6.96 21.31 -3.84
N ALA A 120 6.09 20.39 -3.36
CA ALA A 120 6.49 19.22 -2.58
C ALA A 120 6.65 17.93 -3.41
N GLN A 121 7.03 18.03 -4.70
CA GLN A 121 7.12 16.88 -5.63
C GLN A 121 8.07 15.77 -5.19
N SER A 122 9.13 16.12 -4.45
CA SER A 122 10.10 15.13 -3.96
C SER A 122 9.58 14.35 -2.75
N THR A 123 8.55 14.83 -2.05
CA THR A 123 8.15 14.26 -0.75
C THR A 123 6.66 13.92 -0.63
N SER A 124 5.84 14.27 -1.61
CA SER A 124 4.40 14.01 -1.57
C SER A 124 3.83 13.77 -2.97
N LEU A 125 2.82 12.90 -3.05
CA LEU A 125 2.05 12.64 -4.25
C LEU A 125 0.58 12.45 -3.85
N GLN A 126 -0.30 13.30 -4.40
CA GLN A 126 -1.73 12.99 -4.41
C GLN A 126 -1.99 11.90 -5.45
N PHE A 127 -2.15 10.69 -4.96
CA PHE A 127 -2.37 9.47 -5.72
C PHE A 127 -3.84 9.32 -6.08
N THR A 128 -4.11 9.30 -7.38
CA THR A 128 -5.47 9.24 -7.94
C THR A 128 -5.64 8.00 -8.80
N ARG A 129 -6.88 7.74 -9.22
CA ARG A 129 -7.19 6.66 -10.18
C ARG A 129 -6.31 6.75 -11.42
N ARG A 130 -6.20 7.92 -12.04
CA ARG A 130 -5.33 8.09 -13.23
C ARG A 130 -3.90 7.66 -12.94
N ASN A 131 -3.35 8.01 -11.77
CA ASN A 131 -1.99 7.59 -11.41
C ASN A 131 -1.87 6.07 -11.29
N TRP A 132 -2.84 5.41 -10.66
CA TRP A 132 -2.88 3.95 -10.60
C TRP A 132 -2.82 3.32 -12.01
N TRP A 133 -3.74 3.70 -12.90
CA TRP A 133 -3.78 3.13 -14.26
C TRP A 133 -2.49 3.41 -15.03
N THR A 134 -1.96 4.64 -14.96
CA THR A 134 -0.69 4.98 -15.62
C THR A 134 0.48 4.15 -15.11
N ILE A 135 0.62 3.98 -13.79
CA ILE A 135 1.71 3.20 -13.20
C ILE A 135 1.55 1.71 -13.53
N ARG A 136 0.33 1.18 -13.37
CA ARG A 136 0.03 -0.23 -13.63
C ARG A 136 0.35 -0.62 -15.07
N ASP A 137 -0.10 0.20 -16.02
CA ASP A 137 0.07 -0.08 -17.46
C ASP A 137 1.51 0.14 -17.94
N ASN A 138 2.37 0.77 -17.12
CA ASN A 138 3.78 1.05 -17.42
C ASN A 138 4.71 0.59 -16.28
N ALA A 139 4.37 -0.51 -15.60
CA ALA A 139 5.01 -0.92 -14.35
C ALA A 139 6.54 -1.00 -14.44
N ASP A 140 7.09 -1.52 -15.54
CA ASP A 140 8.55 -1.64 -15.71
C ASP A 140 9.26 -0.29 -15.76
N ALA A 141 8.65 0.73 -16.39
CA ALA A 141 9.21 2.07 -16.40
C ALA A 141 9.26 2.64 -14.98
N TYR A 142 8.20 2.48 -14.19
CA TYR A 142 8.18 2.96 -12.81
C TYR A 142 9.08 2.16 -11.86
N ARG A 143 9.31 0.87 -12.13
CA ARG A 143 10.33 0.09 -11.44
C ARG A 143 11.73 0.64 -11.69
N GLN A 144 12.04 1.08 -12.90
CA GLN A 144 13.31 1.75 -13.22
C GLN A 144 13.47 3.09 -12.48
N LEU A 145 12.36 3.75 -12.11
CA LEU A 145 12.36 4.94 -11.25
C LEU A 145 12.49 4.61 -9.75
N GLY A 146 12.68 3.34 -9.39
CA GLY A 146 12.89 2.90 -8.02
C GLY A 146 11.63 2.45 -7.27
N MET A 147 10.46 2.38 -7.91
CA MET A 147 9.28 1.80 -7.27
C MET A 147 9.37 0.27 -7.19
N ARG A 148 8.76 -0.32 -6.15
CA ARG A 148 8.43 -1.76 -6.16
C ARG A 148 6.94 -1.90 -6.47
N ILE A 149 6.62 -2.76 -7.44
CA ILE A 149 5.27 -2.87 -7.99
C ILE A 149 4.92 -4.35 -8.11
N TRP A 150 3.81 -4.75 -7.51
CA TRP A 150 3.21 -6.07 -7.66
C TRP A 150 1.78 -5.93 -8.18
N VAL A 151 1.46 -6.70 -9.21
CA VAL A 151 0.11 -6.78 -9.80
C VAL A 151 -0.34 -8.24 -9.83
N PRO A 152 -1.64 -8.53 -9.71
CA PRO A 152 -2.15 -9.88 -9.83
C PRO A 152 -1.81 -10.55 -11.18
N PRO A 153 -1.66 -11.88 -11.24
CA PRO A 153 -1.61 -12.78 -10.08
C PRO A 153 -0.34 -12.57 -9.26
N PHE A 154 -0.47 -12.54 -7.93
CA PHE A 154 0.67 -12.47 -7.03
C PHE A 154 1.33 -13.86 -7.00
N LEU A 155 2.50 -13.96 -7.62
CA LEU A 155 3.37 -15.14 -7.61
C LEU A 155 4.53 -14.92 -6.65
#